data_AF-A0AAU0MK57-F1
#
_entry.id   AF-A0AAU0MK57-F1
#
_cell.length_a   1.000
_cell.length_b   1.000
_cell.length_c   1.000
_cell.angle_alpha   90.00
_cell.angle_beta   90.00
_cell.angle_gamma   90.00
#
_symmetry.space_group_name_H-M   'P 1'
#
loop_
_entity.id
_entity.type
_entity.pdbx_description
1 polymer ?
#
loop_
_entity_poly.entity_id
_entity_poly.type
_entity_poly.pdbx_seq_one_letter_code
_entity_poly.pdbx_strand_id
1 'polypeptide(L)'
;MSVVERPGTGLAPAQALWEATKAVWAELPRVIFLSVIVLCAWLPFVAATVFEALAFLPLCAVPALAATSTMYSALASAVSGGRVTLRRMPRPDAVWVALGVLVVTAAVWVVVAPTGPIAVALWAGVAIGALILPVAAAYGAHRALRGLPALAGALVIVAVRPAVALCILAVGVIAGFGVAATAGALVLVVPAVHAAYSILLCERVVAVVNAGEVR
;
A
#
# COMPACT_ATOMS: atom_id res chain seq x y z
N MET A 1 12.26 26.44 11.05
CA MET A 1 12.17 26.47 9.58
C MET A 1 10.78 25.97 9.19
N SER A 2 9.83 26.86 8.94
CA SER A 2 8.54 26.49 8.36
C SER A 2 8.71 26.43 6.85
N VAL A 3 8.63 25.22 6.29
CA VAL A 3 8.53 25.02 4.83
C VAL A 3 7.18 25.57 4.41
N VAL A 4 7.15 26.80 3.93
CA VAL A 4 5.95 27.39 3.32
C VAL A 4 5.80 26.74 1.95
N GLU A 5 4.98 25.69 1.88
CA GLU A 5 4.59 25.09 0.60
C GLU A 5 3.94 26.16 -0.27
N ARG A 6 4.52 26.42 -1.45
CA ARG A 6 3.87 27.26 -2.46
C ARG A 6 2.57 26.56 -2.88
N PRO A 7 1.39 27.20 -2.74
CA PRO A 7 0.14 26.64 -3.21
C PRO A 7 0.17 26.60 -4.74
N GLY A 8 0.52 25.45 -5.32
CA GLY A 8 0.48 25.26 -6.78
C GLY A 8 1.38 24.18 -7.37
N THR A 9 2.42 23.70 -6.68
CA THR A 9 3.38 22.76 -7.29
C THR A 9 3.11 21.29 -6.93
N GLY A 10 2.34 20.63 -7.80
CA GLY A 10 2.60 19.24 -8.21
C GLY A 10 1.88 18.10 -7.47
N LEU A 11 1.61 18.23 -6.17
CA LEU A 11 0.95 17.17 -5.39
C LEU A 11 -0.54 17.47 -5.28
N ALA A 12 -1.31 17.42 -6.37
CA ALA A 12 -2.77 17.55 -6.30
C ALA A 12 -3.42 16.20 -5.96
N PRO A 13 -3.65 15.83 -4.67
CA PRO A 13 -4.10 14.48 -4.29
C PRO A 13 -5.46 14.14 -4.88
N ALA A 14 -6.38 15.12 -4.93
CA ALA A 14 -7.69 14.92 -5.54
C ALA A 14 -7.59 14.55 -7.03
N GLN A 15 -6.67 15.20 -7.76
CA GLN A 15 -6.40 14.88 -9.16
C GLN A 15 -5.77 13.49 -9.31
N ALA A 16 -4.84 13.11 -8.43
CA ALA A 16 -4.24 11.77 -8.43
C ALA A 16 -5.30 10.69 -8.19
N LEU A 17 -6.25 10.93 -7.27
CA LEU A 17 -7.35 10.01 -7.01
C LEU A 17 -8.29 9.86 -8.21
N TRP A 18 -8.58 10.97 -8.89
CA TRP A 18 -9.39 10.96 -10.12
C TRP A 18 -8.70 10.20 -11.25
N GLU A 19 -7.41 10.44 -11.47
CA GLU A 19 -6.60 9.72 -12.48
C GLU A 19 -6.49 8.23 -12.15
N ALA A 20 -6.25 7.86 -10.89
CA ALA A 20 -6.25 6.48 -10.43
C ALA A 20 -7.58 5.79 -10.71
N THR A 21 -8.69 6.49 -10.42
CA THR A 21 -10.04 5.99 -10.68
C THR A 21 -10.25 5.72 -12.16
N LYS A 22 -9.89 6.67 -13.05
CA LYS A 22 -10.00 6.47 -14.51
C LYS A 22 -9.15 5.29 -14.99
N ALA A 23 -7.91 5.17 -14.52
CA ALA A 23 -7.01 4.09 -14.91
C ALA A 23 -7.58 2.73 -14.50
N VAL A 24 -8.13 2.63 -13.29
CA VAL A 24 -8.81 1.41 -12.81
C VAL A 24 -10.06 1.11 -13.63
N TRP A 25 -10.89 2.11 -13.94
CA TRP A 25 -12.10 1.92 -14.75
C TRP A 25 -11.80 1.47 -16.19
N ALA A 26 -10.73 1.97 -16.79
CA ALA A 26 -10.30 1.56 -18.13
C ALA A 26 -9.93 0.06 -18.21
N GLU A 27 -9.53 -0.52 -17.07
CA GLU A 27 -9.04 -1.89 -16.95
C GLU A 27 -9.95 -2.75 -16.03
N LEU A 28 -11.22 -2.34 -15.86
CA LEU A 28 -12.14 -2.87 -14.85
C LEU A 28 -12.20 -4.42 -14.80
N PRO A 29 -12.33 -5.17 -15.93
CA PRO A 29 -12.40 -6.63 -15.86
C PRO A 29 -11.15 -7.27 -15.26
N ARG A 30 -9.96 -6.73 -15.59
CA ARG A 30 -8.67 -7.23 -15.08
C ARG A 30 -8.48 -6.84 -13.63
N VAL A 31 -8.92 -5.64 -13.25
CA VAL A 31 -8.91 -5.17 -11.86
C VAL A 31 -9.79 -6.06 -10.98
N ILE A 32 -11.03 -6.33 -11.40
CA ILE A 32 -11.94 -7.22 -10.66
C ILE A 32 -11.28 -8.59 -10.46
N PHE A 33 -10.69 -9.16 -11.51
CA PHE A 33 -9.99 -10.44 -11.41
C PHE A 33 -8.83 -10.43 -10.41
N LEU A 34 -7.97 -9.39 -10.45
CA LEU A 34 -6.88 -9.23 -9.49
C LEU A 34 -7.40 -9.06 -8.06
N SER A 35 -8.44 -8.26 -7.86
CA SER A 35 -9.06 -8.06 -6.56
C SER A 35 -9.65 -9.36 -6.00
N VAL A 36 -10.30 -10.18 -6.84
CA VAL A 36 -10.79 -11.52 -6.43
C VAL A 36 -9.63 -12.39 -5.98
N ILE A 37 -8.50 -12.40 -6.72
CA ILE A 37 -7.31 -13.15 -6.30
C ILE A 37 -6.80 -12.66 -4.94
N VAL A 38 -6.68 -11.35 -4.76
CA VAL A 38 -6.24 -10.75 -3.49
C VAL A 38 -7.19 -11.15 -2.36
N LEU A 39 -8.51 -11.09 -2.57
CA LEU A 39 -9.50 -11.47 -1.58
C LEU A 39 -9.43 -12.94 -1.21
N CYS A 40 -9.32 -13.82 -2.19
CA CYS A 40 -9.08 -15.24 -1.96
C CYS A 40 -7.80 -15.47 -1.16
N ALA A 41 -6.74 -14.70 -1.43
CA ALA A 41 -5.48 -14.78 -0.71
C ALA A 41 -5.57 -14.25 0.74
N TRP A 42 -6.56 -13.41 1.07
CA TRP A 42 -6.87 -12.98 2.44
C TRP A 42 -7.73 -13.99 3.22
N LEU A 43 -8.38 -14.96 2.57
CA LEU A 43 -9.23 -15.94 3.26
C LEU A 43 -8.52 -16.70 4.40
N PRO A 44 -7.26 -17.16 4.27
CA PRO A 44 -6.57 -17.83 5.37
C PRO A 44 -6.39 -16.92 6.57
N PHE A 45 -6.10 -15.64 6.33
CA PHE A 45 -5.95 -14.63 7.39
C PHE A 45 -7.28 -14.37 8.09
N VAL A 46 -8.37 -14.18 7.33
CA VAL A 46 -9.71 -13.99 7.88
C VAL A 46 -10.16 -15.22 8.68
N ALA A 47 -9.95 -16.42 8.15
CA ALA A 47 -10.24 -17.65 8.87
C ALA A 47 -9.46 -17.73 10.19
N ALA A 48 -8.14 -17.47 10.16
CA ALA A 48 -7.34 -17.44 11.37
C ALA A 48 -7.80 -16.39 12.39
N THR A 49 -8.29 -15.22 11.95
CA THR A 49 -8.90 -14.23 12.87
C THR A 49 -10.21 -14.72 13.48
N VAL A 50 -11.08 -15.36 12.68
CA VAL A 50 -12.40 -15.83 13.13
C VAL A 50 -12.28 -17.00 14.11
N PHE A 51 -11.31 -17.88 13.90
CA PHE A 51 -11.02 -19.02 14.78
C PHE A 51 -10.04 -18.68 15.92
N GLU A 52 -9.76 -17.39 16.15
CA GLU A 52 -8.86 -16.91 17.21
C GLU A 52 -7.45 -17.56 17.18
N ALA A 53 -7.02 -18.01 16.01
CA ALA A 53 -5.74 -18.67 15.77
C ALA A 53 -4.60 -17.65 15.62
N LEU A 54 -4.48 -16.73 16.60
CA LEU A 54 -3.64 -15.53 16.52
C LEU A 54 -2.16 -15.84 16.21
N ALA A 55 -1.64 -16.94 16.75
CA ALA A 55 -0.26 -17.38 16.52
C ALA A 55 0.05 -17.69 15.04
N PHE A 56 -0.97 -18.03 14.24
CA PHE A 56 -0.83 -18.35 12.82
C PHE A 56 -1.08 -17.16 11.90
N LEU A 57 -1.60 -16.03 12.41
CA LEU A 57 -1.90 -14.84 11.60
C LEU A 57 -0.73 -14.35 10.74
N PRO A 58 0.52 -14.29 11.23
CA PRO A 58 1.65 -13.87 10.40
C PRO A 58 1.86 -14.78 9.19
N LEU A 59 1.75 -16.09 9.38
CA LEU A 59 1.88 -17.07 8.30
C LEU A 59 0.70 -16.97 7.32
N CYS A 60 -0.52 -16.81 7.84
CA CYS A 60 -1.73 -16.64 7.05
C CYS A 60 -1.75 -15.31 6.25
N ALA A 61 -0.97 -14.30 6.67
CA ALA A 61 -0.83 -13.03 5.95
C ALA A 61 0.08 -13.13 4.71
N VAL A 62 0.96 -14.14 4.62
CA VAL A 62 1.90 -14.32 3.49
C VAL A 62 1.20 -14.32 2.12
N PRO A 63 0.16 -15.14 1.86
CA PRO A 63 -0.51 -15.15 0.56
C PRO A 63 -1.16 -13.80 0.24
N ALA A 64 -1.83 -13.19 1.21
CA ALA A 64 -2.46 -11.87 1.08
C ALA A 64 -1.45 -10.77 0.72
N LEU A 65 -0.31 -10.75 1.42
CA LEU A 65 0.78 -9.81 1.17
C LEU A 65 1.39 -10.03 -0.22
N ALA A 66 1.68 -11.29 -0.57
CA ALA A 66 2.20 -11.63 -1.90
C ALA A 66 1.25 -11.17 -3.01
N ALA A 67 -0.05 -11.47 -2.89
CA ALA A 67 -1.07 -11.06 -3.85
C ALA A 67 -1.17 -9.53 -3.96
N THR A 68 -1.14 -8.82 -2.82
CA THR A 68 -1.18 -7.35 -2.80
C THR A 68 0.05 -6.76 -3.51
N SER A 69 1.25 -7.26 -3.24
CA SER A 69 2.48 -6.86 -3.95
C SER A 69 2.36 -7.07 -5.47
N THR A 70 1.76 -8.17 -5.90
CA THR A 70 1.52 -8.41 -7.33
C THR A 70 0.50 -7.44 -7.94
N MET A 71 -0.53 -7.05 -7.20
CA MET A 71 -1.53 -6.08 -7.64
C MET A 71 -0.90 -4.70 -7.88
N TYR A 72 -0.06 -4.21 -6.96
CA TYR A 72 0.68 -2.96 -7.13
C TYR A 72 1.54 -2.98 -8.40
N SER A 73 2.30 -4.05 -8.59
CA SER A 73 3.15 -4.23 -9.77
C SER A 73 2.34 -4.30 -11.08
N ALA A 74 1.18 -4.96 -11.08
CA ALA A 74 0.30 -5.04 -12.23
C ALA A 74 -0.32 -3.68 -12.58
N LEU A 75 -0.75 -2.92 -11.57
CA LEU A 75 -1.39 -1.61 -11.74
C LEU A 75 -0.42 -0.51 -12.14
N ALA A 76 0.87 -0.61 -11.78
CA ALA A 76 1.88 0.36 -12.24
C ALA A 76 1.89 0.48 -13.77
N SER A 77 1.74 -0.63 -14.49
CA SER A 77 1.64 -0.61 -15.95
C SER A 77 0.41 0.13 -16.48
N ALA A 78 -0.74 0.01 -15.80
CA ALA A 78 -1.98 0.70 -16.18
C ALA A 78 -1.90 2.21 -15.90
N VAL A 79 -1.30 2.58 -14.77
CA VAL A 79 -1.10 3.97 -14.38
C VAL A 79 -0.19 4.71 -15.37
N SER A 80 0.84 4.04 -15.90
CA SER A 80 1.71 4.61 -16.94
C SER A 80 1.10 4.58 -18.37
N GLY A 81 -0.20 4.33 -18.51
CA GLY A 81 -0.90 4.31 -19.80
C GLY A 81 -0.76 3.00 -20.60
N GLY A 82 -0.13 1.98 -20.00
CA GLY A 82 -0.08 0.63 -20.55
C GLY A 82 -1.33 -0.19 -20.23
N ARG A 83 -1.30 -1.49 -20.55
CA ARG A 83 -2.36 -2.45 -20.19
C ARG A 83 -1.88 -3.39 -19.09
N VAL A 84 -2.79 -3.78 -18.20
CA VAL A 84 -2.51 -4.80 -17.18
C VAL A 84 -2.20 -6.13 -17.88
N THR A 85 -0.96 -6.61 -17.75
CA THR A 85 -0.52 -7.86 -18.39
C THR A 85 -0.33 -8.98 -17.37
N LEU A 86 -1.30 -9.89 -17.29
CA LEU A 86 -1.23 -11.07 -16.42
C LEU A 86 -0.13 -12.05 -16.83
N ARG A 87 0.30 -12.06 -18.11
CA ARG A 87 1.38 -12.94 -18.60
C ARG A 87 2.73 -12.65 -17.95
N ARG A 88 2.93 -11.44 -17.45
CA ARG A 88 4.12 -11.06 -16.68
C ARG A 88 3.75 -10.99 -15.21
N MET A 89 3.18 -12.08 -14.67
CA MET A 89 2.86 -12.14 -13.24
C MET A 89 4.11 -11.76 -12.44
N PRO A 90 4.09 -10.60 -11.77
CA PRO A 90 5.26 -10.11 -11.09
C PRO A 90 5.54 -11.06 -9.92
N ARG A 91 6.79 -11.50 -9.80
CA ARG A 91 7.21 -12.27 -8.63
C ARG A 91 6.98 -11.41 -7.40
N PRO A 92 6.31 -11.94 -6.36
CA PRO A 92 6.07 -11.19 -5.13
C PRO A 92 7.41 -10.75 -4.55
N ASP A 93 7.46 -9.52 -4.04
CA ASP A 93 8.65 -8.98 -3.42
C ASP A 93 8.85 -9.61 -2.03
N ALA A 94 9.82 -10.51 -1.92
CA ALA A 94 10.07 -11.25 -0.68
C ALA A 94 10.42 -10.34 0.50
N VAL A 95 11.11 -9.21 0.28
CA VAL A 95 11.46 -8.27 1.35
C VAL A 95 10.21 -7.54 1.83
N TRP A 96 9.36 -7.11 0.89
CA TRP A 96 8.10 -6.48 1.22
C TRP A 96 7.16 -7.42 1.98
N VAL A 97 7.07 -8.68 1.54
CA VAL A 97 6.28 -9.72 2.23
C VAL A 97 6.85 -9.98 3.62
N ALA A 98 8.17 -10.15 3.77
CA ALA A 98 8.81 -10.36 5.07
C ALA A 98 8.55 -9.19 6.04
N LEU A 99 8.68 -7.95 5.56
CA LEU A 99 8.38 -6.76 6.36
C LEU A 99 6.89 -6.68 6.72
N GLY A 100 5.99 -7.01 5.79
CA GLY A 100 4.56 -7.10 6.05
C GLY A 100 4.23 -8.12 7.13
N VAL A 101 4.84 -9.31 7.07
CA VAL A 101 4.69 -10.36 8.09
C VAL A 101 5.20 -9.87 9.45
N LEU A 102 6.33 -9.16 9.50
CA LEU A 102 6.84 -8.56 10.74
C LEU A 102 5.84 -7.56 11.33
N VAL A 103 5.25 -6.68 10.51
CA VAL A 103 4.26 -5.70 10.95
C VAL A 103 2.99 -6.36 11.47
N VAL A 104 2.49 -7.39 10.76
CA VAL A 104 1.36 -8.21 11.23
C VAL A 104 1.69 -8.90 12.55
N THR A 105 2.90 -9.47 12.67
CA THR A 105 3.35 -10.12 13.91
C THR A 105 3.37 -9.14 15.07
N ALA A 106 3.94 -7.95 14.87
CA ALA A 106 3.94 -6.89 15.89
C ALA A 106 2.51 -6.48 16.28
N ALA A 107 1.60 -6.35 15.30
CA ALA A 107 0.19 -6.03 15.56
C ALA A 107 -0.52 -7.11 16.39
N VAL A 108 -0.26 -8.40 16.13
CA VAL A 108 -0.80 -9.50 16.93
C VAL A 108 -0.29 -9.42 18.37
N TRP A 109 1.01 -9.22 18.57
CA TRP A 109 1.59 -9.11 19.91
C TRP A 109 1.08 -7.91 20.69
N VAL A 110 0.81 -6.79 20.02
CA VAL A 110 0.17 -5.62 20.60
C VAL A 110 -1.22 -5.93 21.15
N VAL A 111 -2.01 -6.75 20.43
CA VAL A 111 -3.34 -7.16 20.88
C VAL A 111 -3.27 -8.10 22.09
N VAL A 112 -2.30 -9.02 22.09
CA VAL A 112 -2.13 -10.02 23.17
C VAL A 112 -1.52 -9.42 24.44
N ALA A 113 -0.60 -8.48 24.31
CA ALA A 113 0.11 -7.84 25.42
C ALA A 113 0.08 -6.30 25.25
N PRO A 114 -1.04 -5.65 25.57
CA PRO A 114 -1.28 -4.25 25.21
C PRO A 114 -0.55 -3.23 26.09
N THR A 115 0.07 -3.67 27.19
CA THR A 115 0.66 -2.77 28.20
C THR A 115 2.17 -2.97 28.34
N GLY A 116 2.85 -1.93 28.84
CA GLY A 116 4.28 -1.93 29.10
C GLY A 116 5.14 -1.36 27.96
N PRO A 117 6.46 -1.20 28.19
CA PRO A 117 7.36 -0.55 27.24
C PRO A 117 7.50 -1.32 25.92
N ILE A 118 7.40 -2.65 25.96
CA ILE A 118 7.42 -3.50 24.76
C ILE A 118 6.20 -3.21 23.88
N ALA A 119 5.01 -3.06 24.46
CA ALA A 119 3.80 -2.74 23.72
C ALA A 119 3.92 -1.39 22.99
N VAL A 120 4.50 -0.37 23.63
CA VAL A 120 4.76 0.95 23.02
C VAL A 120 5.69 0.82 21.81
N ALA A 121 6.78 0.06 21.94
CA ALA A 121 7.71 -0.18 20.83
C ALA A 121 7.04 -0.92 19.66
N LEU A 122 6.19 -1.91 19.95
CA LEU A 122 5.45 -2.63 18.92
C LEU A 122 4.40 -1.75 18.23
N TRP A 123 3.65 -0.93 18.98
CA TRP A 123 2.73 0.06 18.41
C TRP A 123 3.44 1.03 17.47
N ALA A 124 4.60 1.54 17.89
CA ALA A 124 5.43 2.40 17.05
C ALA A 124 5.88 1.65 15.78
N GLY A 125 6.32 0.40 15.92
CA GLY A 125 6.69 -0.45 14.78
C GLY A 125 5.54 -0.69 13.80
N VAL A 126 4.33 -0.94 14.30
CA VAL A 126 3.12 -1.10 13.48
C VAL A 126 2.78 0.19 12.75
N ALA A 127 2.79 1.34 13.44
CA ALA A 127 2.50 2.64 12.83
C ALA A 127 3.52 3.00 11.74
N ILE A 128 4.81 2.80 12.00
CA ILE A 128 5.89 3.01 11.03
C ILE A 128 5.73 2.07 9.84
N GLY A 129 5.44 0.80 10.10
CA GLY A 129 5.16 -0.20 9.06
C GLY A 129 3.98 0.17 8.17
N ALA A 130 2.87 0.62 8.77
CA ALA A 130 1.67 1.05 8.05
C ALA A 130 1.91 2.28 7.16
N LEU A 131 2.84 3.16 7.54
CA LEU A 131 3.25 4.31 6.73
C LEU A 131 4.18 3.90 5.57
N ILE A 132 5.17 3.04 5.83
CA ILE A 132 6.22 2.72 4.87
C ILE A 132 5.75 1.68 3.85
N LEU A 133 5.02 0.64 4.25
CA LEU A 133 4.68 -0.49 3.38
C LEU A 133 3.92 -0.08 2.11
N PRO A 134 2.87 0.77 2.17
CA PRO A 134 2.17 1.20 0.96
C PRO A 134 3.06 2.04 0.03
N VAL A 135 3.91 2.90 0.61
CA VAL A 135 4.85 3.73 -0.14
C VAL A 135 5.94 2.87 -0.80
N ALA A 136 6.46 1.86 -0.10
CA ALA A 136 7.44 0.90 -0.63
C ALA A 136 6.87 0.08 -1.78
N ALA A 137 5.63 -0.41 -1.65
CA ALA A 137 4.96 -1.11 -2.73
C ALA A 137 4.74 -0.21 -3.95
N ALA A 138 4.25 1.02 -3.73
CA ALA A 138 3.99 1.99 -4.80
C ALA A 138 5.28 2.42 -5.51
N TYR A 139 6.32 2.78 -4.76
CA TYR A 139 7.61 3.20 -5.31
C TYR A 139 8.30 2.06 -6.05
N GLY A 140 8.34 0.86 -5.45
CA GLY A 140 8.91 -0.33 -6.08
C GLY A 140 8.19 -0.68 -7.38
N ALA A 141 6.85 -0.66 -7.38
CA ALA A 141 6.04 -0.92 -8.56
C ALA A 141 6.28 0.12 -9.67
N HIS A 142 6.32 1.41 -9.33
CA HIS A 142 6.55 2.49 -10.29
C HIS A 142 7.97 2.43 -10.92
N ARG A 143 8.99 2.20 -10.10
CA ARG A 143 10.40 2.14 -10.56
C ARG A 143 10.85 0.77 -11.03
N ALA A 144 9.95 -0.22 -11.05
CA ALA A 144 10.28 -1.63 -11.29
C ALA A 144 11.42 -2.15 -10.39
N LEU A 145 11.53 -1.60 -9.17
CA LEU A 145 12.47 -2.01 -8.15
C LEU A 145 11.82 -3.02 -7.20
N ARG A 146 12.64 -3.92 -6.65
CA ARG A 146 12.22 -4.90 -5.65
C ARG A 146 13.23 -4.95 -4.53
N GLY A 147 12.78 -5.35 -3.35
CA GLY A 147 13.64 -5.59 -2.21
C GLY A 147 14.02 -4.31 -1.46
N LEU A 148 15.25 -4.31 -0.94
CA LEU A 148 15.82 -3.19 -0.18
C LEU A 148 15.86 -1.86 -0.96
N PRO A 149 16.14 -1.80 -2.28
CA PRO A 149 16.08 -0.55 -3.02
C PRO A 149 14.70 0.12 -3.01
N ALA A 150 13.62 -0.67 -3.10
CA ALA A 150 12.26 -0.14 -3.05
C ALA A 150 11.94 0.41 -1.65
N LEU A 151 12.37 -0.31 -0.61
CA LEU A 151 12.23 0.12 0.78
C LEU A 151 13.02 1.39 1.09
N ALA A 152 14.27 1.47 0.62
CA ALA A 152 15.14 2.63 0.81
C ALA A 152 14.54 3.87 0.13
N GLY A 153 14.05 3.74 -1.11
CA GLY A 153 13.38 4.84 -1.80
C GLY A 153 12.11 5.30 -1.09
N ALA A 154 11.31 4.36 -0.55
CA ALA A 154 10.15 4.71 0.27
C ALA A 154 10.51 5.42 1.57
N LEU A 155 11.56 4.98 2.27
CA LEU A 155 12.05 5.68 3.47
C LEU A 155 12.45 7.12 3.15
N VAL A 156 13.14 7.34 2.03
CA VAL A 156 13.50 8.70 1.57
C VAL A 156 12.23 9.51 1.27
N ILE A 157 11.24 8.94 0.57
CA ILE A 157 9.97 9.63 0.28
C ILE A 157 9.23 10.00 1.57
N VAL A 158 9.13 9.07 2.52
CA VAL A 158 8.46 9.31 3.81
C VAL A 158 9.20 10.38 4.62
N ALA A 159 10.54 10.37 4.60
CA ALA A 159 11.35 11.36 5.31
C ALA A 159 11.25 12.77 4.70
N VAL A 160 11.26 12.88 3.36
CA VAL A 160 11.23 14.16 2.64
C VAL A 160 9.82 14.73 2.54
N ARG A 161 8.80 13.88 2.40
CA ARG A 161 7.38 14.27 2.23
C ARG A 161 6.47 13.41 3.12
N PRO A 162 6.53 13.56 4.46
CA PRO A 162 5.70 12.76 5.38
C PRO A 162 4.20 12.97 5.17
N ALA A 163 3.80 14.16 4.72
CA ALA A 163 2.40 14.47 4.38
C ALA A 163 1.83 13.53 3.30
N VAL A 164 2.64 13.07 2.35
CA VAL A 164 2.20 12.16 1.29
C VAL A 164 1.97 10.76 1.83
N ALA A 165 2.86 10.26 2.69
CA ALA A 165 2.69 8.99 3.36
C ALA A 165 1.43 8.98 4.25
N LEU A 166 1.21 10.07 5.00
CA LEU A 166 -0.02 10.28 5.78
C LEU A 166 -1.26 10.34 4.90
N CYS A 167 -1.19 10.96 3.73
CA CYS A 167 -2.30 11.02 2.78
C CYS A 167 -2.65 9.63 2.23
N ILE A 168 -1.64 8.84 1.83
CA ILE A 168 -1.83 7.45 1.38
C ILE A 168 -2.45 6.59 2.49
N LEU A 169 -1.97 6.74 3.73
CA LEU A 169 -2.52 6.04 4.88
C LEU A 169 -3.97 6.47 5.15
N ALA A 170 -4.24 7.78 5.18
CA ALA A 170 -5.58 8.32 5.42
C ALA A 170 -6.58 7.83 4.36
N VAL A 171 -6.21 7.86 3.08
CA VAL A 171 -7.05 7.31 2.00
C VAL A 171 -7.25 5.80 2.18
N GLY A 172 -6.24 5.06 2.63
CA GLY A 172 -6.37 3.64 2.97
C GLY A 172 -7.36 3.37 4.11
N VAL A 173 -7.34 4.19 5.16
CA VAL A 173 -8.28 4.11 6.28
C VAL A 173 -9.70 4.44 5.84
N ILE A 174 -9.90 5.52 5.09
CA ILE A 174 -11.20 5.92 4.54
C ILE A 174 -11.74 4.83 3.60
N ALA A 175 -10.87 4.28 2.75
CA ALA A 175 -11.18 3.14 1.88
C ALA A 175 -11.65 1.92 2.67
N GLY A 176 -10.93 1.54 3.73
CA GLY A 176 -11.32 0.45 4.61
C GLY A 176 -12.68 0.67 5.27
N PHE A 177 -12.93 1.88 5.76
CA PHE A 177 -14.24 2.25 6.30
C PHE A 177 -15.35 2.17 5.24
N GLY A 178 -15.09 2.64 4.01
CA GLY A 178 -16.03 2.54 2.90
C GLY A 178 -16.36 1.10 2.51
N VAL A 179 -15.38 0.20 2.53
CA VAL A 179 -15.60 -1.24 2.32
C VAL A 179 -16.48 -1.81 3.42
N ALA A 180 -16.21 -1.50 4.69
CA ALA A 180 -17.04 -1.96 5.81
C ALA A 180 -18.48 -1.42 5.72
N ALA A 181 -18.64 -0.12 5.46
CA ALA A 181 -19.93 0.55 5.37
C ALA A 181 -20.81 0.03 4.21
N THR A 182 -20.19 -0.47 3.14
CA THR A 182 -20.88 -1.05 1.99
C THR A 182 -21.08 -2.56 2.08
N ALA A 183 -20.93 -3.15 3.28
CA ALA A 183 -20.98 -4.59 3.52
C ALA A 183 -20.05 -5.39 2.57
N GLY A 184 -18.90 -4.78 2.22
CA GLY A 184 -17.92 -5.38 1.33
C GLY A 184 -18.17 -5.15 -0.16
N ALA A 185 -19.25 -4.49 -0.60
CA ALA A 185 -19.54 -4.31 -2.03
C ALA A 185 -18.39 -3.62 -2.79
N LEU A 186 -17.71 -2.67 -2.13
CA LEU A 186 -16.59 -1.93 -2.72
C LEU A 186 -15.24 -2.68 -2.70
N VAL A 187 -15.17 -3.87 -2.09
CA VAL A 187 -13.92 -4.61 -1.89
C VAL A 187 -13.23 -5.02 -3.20
N LEU A 188 -14.00 -5.12 -4.29
CA LEU A 188 -13.49 -5.48 -5.61
C LEU A 188 -12.73 -4.35 -6.33
N VAL A 189 -12.96 -3.10 -5.95
CA VAL A 189 -12.42 -1.93 -6.68
C VAL A 189 -11.51 -1.08 -5.80
N VAL A 190 -11.86 -0.92 -4.53
CA VAL A 190 -11.15 -0.04 -3.60
C VAL A 190 -9.66 -0.37 -3.43
N PRO A 191 -9.23 -1.64 -3.24
CA PRO A 191 -7.81 -1.97 -3.13
C PRO A 191 -7.00 -1.56 -4.36
N ALA A 192 -7.57 -1.71 -5.55
CA ALA A 192 -6.93 -1.33 -6.79
C ALA A 192 -6.85 0.19 -6.97
N VAL A 193 -7.92 0.92 -6.63
CA VAL A 193 -7.91 2.40 -6.64
C VAL A 193 -6.89 2.94 -5.65
N HIS A 194 -6.81 2.37 -4.44
CA HIS A 194 -5.82 2.75 -3.44
C HIS A 194 -4.37 2.49 -3.91
N ALA A 195 -4.12 1.34 -4.52
CA ALA A 195 -2.80 1.02 -5.07
C ALA A 195 -2.42 1.97 -6.23
N ALA A 196 -3.32 2.20 -7.20
CA ALA A 196 -3.09 3.12 -8.30
C ALA A 196 -2.86 4.56 -7.82
N TYR A 197 -3.64 5.01 -6.84
CA TYR A 197 -3.49 6.30 -6.18
C TYR A 197 -2.12 6.45 -5.51
N SER A 198 -1.69 5.42 -4.77
CA SER A 198 -0.39 5.40 -4.09
C SER A 198 0.77 5.51 -5.09
N ILE A 199 0.66 4.81 -6.23
CA ILE A 199 1.65 4.84 -7.33
C ILE A 199 1.75 6.24 -7.93
N LEU A 200 0.62 6.85 -8.30
CA LEU A 200 0.57 8.21 -8.87
C LEU A 200 1.14 9.27 -7.93
N LEU A 201 0.82 9.18 -6.64
CA LEU A 201 1.38 10.11 -5.66
C LEU A 201 2.90 9.93 -5.52
N CYS A 202 3.39 8.70 -5.47
CA CYS A 202 4.83 8.44 -5.41
C CYS A 202 5.54 8.97 -6.66
N GLU A 203 4.97 8.76 -7.85
CA GLU A 203 5.51 9.29 -9.11
C GLU A 203 5.65 10.81 -9.07
N ARG A 204 4.60 11.52 -8.63
CA ARG A 204 4.61 12.99 -8.52
C ARG A 204 5.62 13.49 -7.51
N VAL A 205 5.75 12.84 -6.35
CA VAL A 205 6.78 13.19 -5.36
C VAL A 205 8.17 13.03 -5.96
N VAL A 206 8.43 11.92 -6.62
CA VAL A 206 9.73 11.65 -7.22
C VAL A 206 10.05 12.66 -8.33
N ALA A 207 9.06 13.09 -9.12
CA ALA A 207 9.24 14.15 -10.10
C ALA A 207 9.63 15.49 -9.44
N VAL A 208 8.96 15.88 -8.36
CA VAL A 208 9.26 17.11 -7.59
C VAL A 208 10.65 17.04 -6.96
N VAL A 209 11.04 15.90 -6.39
CA VAL A 209 12.38 15.69 -5.80
C VAL A 209 13.46 15.81 -6.88
N ASN A 210 13.26 15.17 -8.04
CA ASN A 210 14.23 15.21 -9.15
C ASN A 210 14.36 16.59 -9.80
N ALA A 211 13.29 17.40 -9.76
CA ALA A 211 13.33 18.78 -10.25
C ALA A 211 14.15 19.73 -9.36
N GLY A 212 14.66 19.25 -8.21
CA GLY A 212 15.42 20.08 -7.27
C GLY A 212 14.57 21.13 -6.55
N GLU A 213 13.23 20.96 -6.55
CA GLU A 213 12.29 21.86 -5.88
C GLU A 213 12.21 21.64 -4.36
N VAL A 214 12.97 20.68 -3.84
CA VAL A 214 13.12 20.44 -2.40
C VAL A 214 14.34 21.21 -1.91
N ARG A 215 14.10 22.43 -1.39
CA ARG A 215 15.09 23.22 -0.66
C ARG A 215 14.83 23.13 0.84
#